data_AF-A0A8T6RBV5-F1
#
_entry.id   AF-A0A8T6RBV5-F1
#
_cell.length_a   1.000
_cell.length_b   1.000
_cell.length_c   1.000
_cell.angle_alpha   90.00
_cell.angle_beta   90.00
_cell.angle_gamma   90.00
#
_symmetry.space_group_name_H-M   'P 1'
#
loop_
_entity.id
_entity.type
_entity.pdbx_description
1 polymer ?
#
loop_
_entity_poly.entity_id
_entity_poly.type
_entity_poly.pdbx_seq_one_letter_code
_entity_poly.pdbx_strand_id
1 'polypeptide(L)'
;MRTTHDDSRTIVFEPETTPSILATIPDCLRVILQEMSESTKRKGKSILISSNSLANKFIMERWKIRPSQRKRYRNLFAEIRKRSRAIFQHYLARSKIEWKTKDANYVFGIFKFDEIRGNLILGFVPISNESEWTLPVK
;
A
#
# COMPACT_ATOMS: atom_id res chain seq x y z
N MET A 1 0.67 24.11 47.96
CA MET A 1 0.77 23.10 46.88
C MET A 1 -0.62 22.64 46.48
N ARG A 2 -1.11 23.06 45.30
CA ARG A 2 -2.23 22.44 44.57
C ARG A 2 -1.93 22.64 43.09
N THR A 3 -1.39 21.61 42.45
CA THR A 3 -1.30 21.52 41.00
C THR A 3 -2.68 21.14 40.47
N THR A 4 -3.35 22.08 39.83
CA THR A 4 -4.55 21.83 39.04
C THR A 4 -4.15 20.99 37.82
N HIS A 5 -4.60 19.73 37.78
CA HIS A 5 -4.59 18.95 36.54
C HIS A 5 -5.66 19.54 35.63
N ASP A 6 -5.21 20.31 34.64
CA ASP A 6 -6.00 20.67 33.48
C ASP A 6 -6.24 19.39 32.67
N ASP A 7 -7.40 18.77 32.88
CA ASP A 7 -7.86 17.58 32.15
C ASP A 7 -8.48 18.04 30.82
N SER A 8 -7.65 18.69 29.99
CA SER A 8 -8.00 19.07 28.63
C SER A 8 -8.02 17.80 27.77
N ARG A 9 -9.12 17.05 27.86
CA ARG A 9 -9.47 15.96 26.93
C ARG A 9 -9.45 16.52 25.52
N THR A 10 -8.31 16.38 24.84
CA THR A 10 -8.15 16.81 23.46
C THR A 10 -9.12 15.96 22.66
N ILE A 11 -10.22 16.55 22.20
CA ILE A 11 -11.19 15.89 21.33
C ILE A 11 -10.40 15.42 20.10
N VAL A 12 -10.17 14.11 20.02
CA VAL A 12 -9.41 13.52 18.92
C VAL A 12 -10.33 13.48 17.72
N PHE A 13 -10.16 14.42 16.81
CA PHE A 13 -10.86 14.39 15.53
C PHE A 13 -10.31 13.22 14.70
N GLU A 14 -11.18 12.27 14.36
CA GLU A 14 -10.82 11.19 13.45
C GLU A 14 -10.78 11.75 12.02
N PRO A 15 -9.69 11.52 11.26
CA PRO A 15 -9.61 12.07 9.91
C PRO A 15 -10.67 11.48 8.99
N GLU A 16 -11.23 12.32 8.13
CA GLU A 16 -12.29 11.92 7.21
C GLU A 16 -11.75 11.09 6.03
N THR A 17 -12.42 9.98 5.75
CA THR A 17 -12.13 9.04 4.66
C THR A 17 -13.18 9.13 3.56
N THR A 18 -13.11 10.18 2.73
CA THR A 18 -14.05 10.32 1.61
C THR A 18 -13.77 9.28 0.50
N PRO A 19 -14.79 8.89 -0.30
CA PRO A 19 -14.59 7.98 -1.43
C PRO A 19 -13.51 8.45 -2.42
N SER A 20 -13.41 9.76 -2.65
CA SER A 20 -12.38 10.35 -3.51
C SER A 20 -10.97 10.17 -2.95
N ILE A 21 -10.79 10.25 -1.63
CA ILE A 21 -9.51 9.94 -0.99
C ILE A 21 -9.20 8.45 -1.16
N LEU A 22 -10.14 7.56 -0.88
CA LEU A 22 -9.93 6.11 -0.98
C LEU A 22 -9.60 5.66 -2.40
N ALA A 23 -10.13 6.34 -3.42
CA ALA A 23 -9.87 6.07 -4.83
C ALA A 23 -8.40 6.30 -5.23
N THR A 24 -7.61 7.01 -4.41
CA THR A 24 -6.18 7.29 -4.66
C THR A 24 -5.22 6.26 -4.06
N ILE A 25 -5.71 5.27 -3.30
CA ILE A 25 -4.88 4.18 -2.76
C ILE A 25 -4.12 3.40 -3.86
N PRO A 26 -4.73 3.08 -5.02
CA PRO A 26 -4.00 2.47 -6.14
C PRO A 26 -2.83 3.32 -6.64
N ASP A 27 -2.94 4.65 -6.62
CA ASP A 27 -1.87 5.54 -7.05
C ASP A 27 -0.70 5.52 -6.07
N CYS A 28 -0.99 5.48 -4.76
CA CYS A 28 0.05 5.26 -3.74
C CYS A 28 0.82 3.95 -3.99
N LEU A 29 0.13 2.86 -4.38
CA LEU A 29 0.81 1.62 -4.76
C LEU A 29 1.71 1.79 -5.99
N ARG A 30 1.24 2.50 -7.03
CA ARG A 30 2.02 2.75 -8.25
C ARG A 30 3.29 3.54 -7.94
N VAL A 31 3.21 4.56 -7.09
CA VAL A 31 4.39 5.32 -6.63
C VAL A 31 5.40 4.40 -5.94
N ILE A 32 4.95 3.54 -5.02
CA ILE A 32 5.83 2.58 -4.34
C ILE A 32 6.51 1.65 -5.36
N LEU A 33 5.75 1.12 -6.32
CA LEU A 33 6.29 0.22 -7.34
C LEU A 33 7.30 0.92 -8.25
N GLN A 34 7.02 2.16 -8.63
CA GLN A 34 7.93 2.98 -9.41
C GLN A 34 9.26 3.21 -8.66
N GLU A 35 9.21 3.75 -7.44
CA GLU A 35 10.39 3.98 -6.59
C GLU A 35 11.25 2.71 -6.41
N MET A 36 10.58 1.58 -6.17
CA MET A 36 11.25 0.29 -5.96
C MET A 36 11.84 -0.29 -7.25
N SER A 37 11.19 -0.05 -8.39
CA SER A 37 11.69 -0.48 -9.70
C SER A 37 12.91 0.31 -10.16
N GLU A 38 12.93 1.62 -9.92
CA GLU A 38 14.06 2.50 -10.26
C GLU A 38 15.28 2.24 -9.39
N SER A 39 15.07 1.97 -8.09
CA SER A 39 16.17 1.67 -7.15
C SER A 39 16.77 0.28 -7.33
N THR A 40 16.03 -0.66 -7.92
CA THR A 40 16.52 -2.03 -8.13
C THR A 40 17.32 -2.12 -9.42
N LYS A 41 18.65 -1.92 -9.34
CA LYS A 41 19.60 -2.11 -10.47
C LYS A 41 19.63 -3.54 -11.06
N ARG A 42 18.89 -4.49 -10.49
CA ARG A 42 18.84 -5.90 -10.94
C ARG A 42 17.48 -6.19 -11.57
N LYS A 43 17.45 -6.27 -12.91
CA LYS A 43 16.29 -6.77 -13.67
C LYS A 43 15.84 -8.13 -13.09
N GLY A 44 14.53 -8.31 -12.90
CA GLY A 44 13.91 -9.61 -12.57
C GLY A 44 13.69 -9.93 -11.09
N LYS A 45 14.07 -9.08 -10.12
CA LYS A 45 13.69 -9.31 -8.72
C LYS A 45 12.24 -8.91 -8.46
N SER A 46 11.48 -9.79 -7.81
CA SER A 46 10.13 -9.50 -7.35
C SER A 46 10.15 -8.47 -6.21
N ILE A 47 9.35 -7.42 -6.34
CA ILE A 47 9.09 -6.44 -5.28
C ILE A 47 7.98 -7.02 -4.40
N LEU A 48 8.26 -7.25 -3.11
CA LEU A 48 7.26 -7.74 -2.17
C LEU A 48 6.60 -6.57 -1.45
N ILE A 49 5.29 -6.44 -1.59
CA ILE A 49 4.50 -5.42 -0.88
C ILE A 49 3.37 -6.12 -0.17
N SER A 50 3.09 -5.69 1.06
CA SER A 50 1.94 -6.16 1.82
C SER A 50 0.79 -5.14 1.82
N SER A 51 -0.45 -5.61 1.94
CA SER A 51 -1.62 -4.73 2.02
C SER A 51 -1.54 -3.79 3.22
N ASN A 52 -0.92 -4.23 4.33
CA ASN A 52 -0.72 -3.40 5.51
C ASN A 52 0.38 -2.36 5.32
N SER A 53 1.47 -2.67 4.60
CA SER A 53 2.50 -1.68 4.30
C SER A 53 1.97 -0.59 3.38
N LEU A 54 1.15 -0.95 2.38
CA LEU A 54 0.43 0.04 1.56
C LEU A 54 -0.48 0.92 2.44
N ALA A 55 -1.32 0.31 3.27
CA ALA A 55 -2.20 1.07 4.16
C ALA A 55 -1.44 2.03 5.07
N ASN A 56 -0.33 1.58 5.67
CA ASN A 56 0.49 2.40 6.55
C ASN A 56 1.16 3.56 5.78
N LYS A 57 1.71 3.30 4.58
CA LYS A 57 2.32 4.35 3.74
C LYS A 57 1.27 5.38 3.30
N PHE A 58 0.10 4.93 2.85
CA PHE A 58 -1.02 5.81 2.51
C PHE A 58 -1.46 6.70 3.68
N ILE A 59 -1.64 6.11 4.87
CA ILE A 59 -2.04 6.86 6.07
C ILE A 59 -0.97 7.90 6.45
N MET A 60 0.29 7.50 6.41
CA MET A 60 1.42 8.38 6.71
C MET A 60 1.51 9.53 5.69
N GLU A 61 1.36 9.26 4.40
CA GLU A 61 1.43 10.30 3.37
C GLU A 61 0.31 11.33 3.52
N ARG A 62 -0.92 10.83 3.70
CA ARG A 62 -2.14 11.64 3.71
C ARG A 62 -2.36 12.43 4.99
N TRP A 63 -2.17 11.79 6.15
CA TRP A 63 -2.50 12.39 7.46
C TRP A 63 -1.30 12.57 8.39
N LYS A 64 -0.09 12.16 7.96
CA LYS A 64 1.13 12.17 8.79
C LYS A 64 0.99 11.34 10.08
N ILE A 65 0.08 10.37 10.08
CA ILE A 65 -0.20 9.49 11.20
C ILE A 65 0.70 8.25 11.12
N ARG A 66 1.46 8.00 12.18
CA ARG A 66 2.39 6.87 12.28
C ARG A 66 1.67 5.59 12.73
N PRO A 67 2.17 4.40 12.37
CA PRO A 67 1.61 3.13 12.84
C PRO A 67 1.55 2.97 14.36
N SER A 68 2.44 3.65 15.11
CA SER A 68 2.41 3.68 16.59
C SER A 68 1.14 4.33 17.15
N GLN A 69 0.52 5.24 16.38
CA GLN A 69 -0.73 5.92 16.75
C GLN A 69 -1.98 5.11 16.40
N ARG A 70 -1.85 3.86 15.96
CA ARG A 70 -2.97 2.99 15.54
C ARG A 70 -4.06 2.84 16.61
N LYS A 71 -3.68 2.76 17.89
CA LYS A 71 -4.67 2.67 18.98
C LYS A 71 -5.57 3.92 19.03
N ARG A 72 -5.02 5.08 18.70
CA ARG A 72 -5.71 6.38 18.70
C ARG A 72 -6.62 6.55 17.48
N TYR A 73 -6.21 6.06 16.31
CA TYR A 73 -6.95 6.21 15.04
C TYR A 73 -7.46 4.86 14.51
N ARG A 74 -8.11 4.08 15.38
CA ARG A 74 -8.44 2.67 15.09
C ARG A 74 -9.31 2.51 13.84
N ASN A 75 -10.31 3.37 13.64
CA ASN A 75 -11.26 3.19 12.53
C ASN A 75 -10.59 3.58 11.20
N LEU A 76 -9.83 4.67 11.17
CA LEU A 76 -8.98 5.03 10.03
C LEU A 76 -8.08 3.86 9.60
N PHE A 77 -7.31 3.29 10.53
CA PHE A 77 -6.44 2.15 10.20
C PHE A 77 -7.21 0.92 9.75
N ALA A 78 -8.38 0.63 10.34
CA ALA A 78 -9.20 -0.50 9.95
C ALA A 78 -9.77 -0.34 8.54
N GLU A 79 -10.30 0.85 8.23
CA GLU A 79 -10.89 1.15 6.93
C GLU A 79 -9.85 1.11 5.81
N ILE A 80 -8.73 1.83 5.95
CA ILE A 80 -7.70 1.86 4.91
C ILE A 80 -7.10 0.47 4.69
N ARG A 81 -6.95 -0.36 5.73
CA ARG A 81 -6.52 -1.76 5.57
C ARG A 81 -7.53 -2.59 4.80
N LYS A 82 -8.82 -2.47 5.12
CA LYS A 82 -9.88 -3.18 4.40
C LYS A 82 -9.85 -2.81 2.90
N ARG A 83 -9.71 -1.53 2.58
CA ARG A 83 -9.61 -1.04 1.20
C ARG A 83 -8.34 -1.52 0.49
N SER A 84 -7.18 -1.41 1.15
CA SER A 84 -5.90 -1.86 0.61
C SER A 84 -5.91 -3.37 0.32
N ARG A 85 -6.52 -4.17 1.21
CA ARG A 85 -6.70 -5.61 0.98
C ARG A 85 -7.61 -5.90 -0.22
N ALA A 86 -8.73 -5.19 -0.36
CA ALA A 86 -9.63 -5.36 -1.51
C ALA A 86 -8.91 -5.04 -2.84
N ILE A 87 -8.10 -3.96 -2.84
CA ILE A 87 -7.26 -3.59 -4.00
C ILE A 87 -6.25 -4.71 -4.32
N PHE A 88 -5.59 -5.28 -3.31
CA PHE A 88 -4.66 -6.38 -3.50
C PHE A 88 -5.35 -7.63 -4.06
N GLN A 89 -6.54 -7.98 -3.57
CA GLN A 89 -7.32 -9.09 -4.12
C GLN A 89 -7.68 -8.86 -5.58
N HIS A 90 -8.10 -7.64 -5.93
CA HIS A 90 -8.39 -7.27 -7.31
C HIS A 90 -7.15 -7.37 -8.21
N TYR A 91 -5.99 -6.91 -7.75
CA TYR A 91 -4.74 -7.05 -8.50
C TYR A 91 -4.29 -8.50 -8.66
N LEU A 92 -4.41 -9.29 -7.59
CA LEU A 92 -4.12 -10.72 -7.65
C LEU A 92 -5.00 -11.44 -8.67
N ALA A 93 -6.30 -11.12 -8.71
CA ALA A 93 -7.23 -11.69 -9.70
C ALA A 93 -6.86 -11.32 -11.14
N ARG A 94 -6.33 -10.10 -11.36
CA ARG A 94 -5.87 -9.68 -12.69
C ARG A 94 -4.52 -10.25 -13.09
N SER A 95 -3.71 -10.72 -12.14
CA SER A 95 -2.33 -11.24 -12.32
C SER A 95 -1.33 -10.30 -13.02
N LYS A 96 -1.77 -9.11 -13.44
CA LYS A 96 -0.99 -8.11 -14.16
C LYS A 96 -1.50 -6.71 -13.83
N ILE A 97 -0.58 -5.76 -13.74
CA ILE A 97 -0.88 -4.32 -13.70
C ILE A 97 0.02 -3.62 -14.72
N GLU A 98 -0.54 -2.65 -15.42
CA GLU A 98 0.19 -1.82 -16.36
C GLU A 98 -0.29 -0.36 -16.29
N TRP A 99 0.65 0.57 -16.47
CA TRP A 99 0.36 1.98 -16.63
C TRP A 99 1.49 2.67 -17.39
N LYS A 100 1.17 3.78 -18.05
CA LYS A 100 2.12 4.61 -18.79
C LYS A 100 2.30 5.93 -18.07
N THR A 101 3.55 6.36 -17.92
CA THR A 101 3.91 7.74 -17.59
C THR A 101 4.43 8.43 -18.85
N LYS A 102 4.79 9.71 -18.77
CA LYS A 102 5.40 10.43 -19.90
C LYS A 102 6.75 9.83 -20.29
N ASP A 103 7.45 9.24 -19.32
CA ASP A 103 8.85 8.82 -19.45
C ASP A 103 9.01 7.31 -19.64
N ALA A 104 8.03 6.50 -19.19
CA ALA A 104 8.15 5.05 -19.18
C ALA A 104 6.80 4.30 -19.24
N ASN A 105 6.84 3.05 -19.70
CA ASN A 105 5.76 2.09 -19.54
C ASN A 105 6.11 1.13 -18.40
N TYR A 106 5.23 1.03 -17.41
CA TYR A 106 5.40 0.17 -16.27
C TYR A 106 4.48 -1.04 -16.40
N VAL A 107 5.05 -2.23 -16.40
CA VAL A 107 4.31 -3.49 -16.47
C VAL A 107 4.81 -4.41 -15.37
N PHE A 108 3.90 -4.94 -14.55
CA PHE A 108 4.24 -5.88 -13.50
C PHE A 108 3.34 -7.12 -13.55
N GLY A 109 3.97 -8.30 -13.51
CA GLY A 109 3.31 -9.56 -13.19
C GLY A 109 3.07 -9.65 -11.68
N ILE A 110 1.93 -10.19 -11.28
CA ILE A 110 1.48 -10.20 -9.88
C ILE A 110 1.23 -11.64 -9.46
N PHE A 111 1.77 -12.03 -8.32
CA PHE A 111 1.49 -13.33 -7.71
C PHE A 111 1.32 -13.21 -6.20
N LYS A 112 0.59 -14.15 -5.60
CA LYS A 112 0.48 -14.25 -4.15
C LYS A 112 1.78 -14.81 -3.60
N PHE A 113 2.45 -14.03 -2.75
CA PHE A 113 3.65 -14.49 -2.05
C PHE A 113 3.26 -15.20 -0.74
N ASP A 114 2.51 -14.53 0.12
CA ASP A 114 2.10 -15.07 1.43
C ASP A 114 0.85 -14.34 1.97
N GLU A 115 0.24 -14.88 3.02
CA GLU A 115 -0.83 -14.25 3.76
C GLU A 115 -0.77 -14.56 5.26
N ILE A 116 -0.44 -13.54 6.06
CA ILE A 116 -0.27 -13.69 7.51
C ILE A 116 -1.34 -12.89 8.23
N ARG A 117 -2.24 -13.56 8.96
CA ARG A 117 -3.30 -12.94 9.78
C ARG A 117 -4.11 -11.88 9.00
N GLY A 118 -4.45 -12.19 7.75
CA GLY A 118 -5.20 -11.29 6.86
C GLY A 118 -4.37 -10.18 6.20
N ASN A 119 -3.05 -10.12 6.41
CA ASN A 119 -2.15 -9.28 5.64
C ASN A 119 -1.74 -10.01 4.36
N LEU A 120 -2.25 -9.57 3.21
CA LEU A 120 -1.94 -10.17 1.92
C LEU A 120 -0.61 -9.59 1.41
N ILE A 121 0.34 -10.47 1.10
CA ILE A 121 1.65 -10.10 0.56
C ILE A 121 1.69 -10.54 -0.90
N LEU A 122 1.91 -9.58 -1.79
CA LEU A 122 2.01 -9.83 -3.23
C LEU A 122 3.44 -9.60 -3.69
N GLY A 123 3.89 -10.45 -4.60
CA GLY A 123 5.09 -10.22 -5.39
C GLY A 123 4.74 -9.54 -6.70
N PHE A 124 5.42 -8.45 -6.98
CA PHE A 124 5.32 -7.69 -8.22
C PHE A 124 6.61 -7.85 -9.01
N VAL A 125 6.55 -8.52 -10.15
CA VAL A 125 7.72 -8.77 -11.01
C VAL A 125 7.71 -7.76 -12.15
N PRO A 126 8.70 -6.87 -12.27
CA PRO A 126 8.78 -5.96 -13.41
C PRO A 126 8.99 -6.77 -14.70
N ILE A 127 8.12 -6.54 -15.68
CA ILE A 127 8.19 -7.17 -17.00
C ILE A 127 8.85 -6.17 -17.94
N SER A 128 10.06 -6.47 -18.41
CA SER A 128 10.68 -5.72 -19.50
C SER A 128 10.00 -6.06 -20.83
N ASN A 129 9.95 -5.11 -21.76
CA ASN A 129 9.39 -5.29 -23.11
C ASN A 129 10.02 -6.46 -23.92
N GLU A 130 11.11 -7.05 -23.44
CA GLU A 130 11.86 -8.14 -24.09
C GLU A 130 11.59 -9.54 -23.49
N SER A 131 10.66 -9.70 -22.55
CA SER A 131 10.41 -11.03 -21.94
C SER A 131 8.94 -11.34 -21.70
N GLU A 132 8.50 -12.51 -22.15
CA GLU A 132 7.24 -13.13 -21.74
C GLU A 132 7.34 -13.55 -20.28
N TRP A 133 6.56 -12.91 -19.41
CA TRP A 133 6.54 -13.26 -18.00
C TRP A 133 5.75 -14.56 -17.79
N THR A 134 6.38 -15.52 -17.11
CA THR A 134 5.75 -16.75 -16.64
C THR A 134 5.75 -16.78 -15.11
N LEU A 135 4.74 -17.42 -14.53
CA LEU A 135 4.64 -17.58 -13.07
C LEU A 135 5.88 -18.35 -12.55
N PRO A 136 6.48 -17.95 -11.42
CA PRO A 136 7.52 -18.75 -10.80
C PRO A 136 6.96 -20.13 -10.45
N VAL A 137 7.56 -21.17 -11.03
CA VAL A 137 7.24 -22.57 -10.71
C VAL A 137 7.67 -22.81 -9.25
N LYS A 138 6.74 -23.35 -8.45
CA LYS A 138 6.99 -23.68 -7.03
C LYS A 138 7.99 -24.80 -6.87
#